data_AF-A0A2E9MJJ0-F1
#
_entry.id   AF-A0A2E9MJJ0-F1
#
_cell.length_a   1.000
_cell.length_b   1.000
_cell.length_c   1.000
_cell.angle_alpha   90.00
_cell.angle_beta   90.00
_cell.angle_gamma   90.00
#
_symmetry.space_group_name_H-M   'P 1'
#
loop_
_entity.id
_entity.type
_entity.pdbx_description
1 polymer ?
#
loop_
_entity_poly.entity_id
_entity_poly.type
_entity_poly.pdbx_seq_one_letter_code
_entity_poly.pdbx_strand_id
1 'polypeptide(L)' 'MSRGIVVLDFGGQYAHLIANRVRRLNVWAQILSPDADVSLLQDAAGVILSGGPSSVYAEDRPPFNEQILHAG' A
#
# COMPACT_ATOMS: atom_id res chain seq x y z
N MET A 1 4.22 19.03 -3.92
CA MET A 1 4.79 18.51 -2.65
C MET A 1 4.30 17.09 -2.53
N SER A 2 5.20 16.10 -2.42
CA SER A 2 4.76 14.71 -2.29
C SER A 2 4.15 14.47 -0.91
N ARG A 3 3.03 13.74 -0.86
CA ARG A 3 2.24 13.50 0.35
C ARG A 3 2.90 12.50 1.30
N GLY A 4 3.85 11.67 0.85
CA GLY A 4 4.56 10.69 1.68
C GLY A 4 4.44 9.27 1.15
N ILE A 5 4.48 8.26 2.01
CA ILE A 5 4.45 6.84 1.60
C ILE A 5 3.05 6.26 1.73
N VAL A 6 2.60 5.54 0.71
CA VAL A 6 1.37 4.73 0.79
C VAL A 6 1.73 3.28 1.05
N VAL A 7 1.06 2.66 2.01
CA VAL A 7 1.18 1.23 2.30
C VAL A 7 -0.11 0.54 1.88
N LEU A 8 -0.05 -0.39 0.95
CA LEU A 8 -1.20 -1.19 0.51
C LEU A 8 -1.31 -2.44 1.37
N ASP A 9 -2.44 -2.62 2.07
CA ASP A 9 -2.66 -3.71 3.03
C ASP A 9 -3.33 -4.93 2.40
N PHE A 10 -2.57 -6.00 2.18
CA PHE A 10 -3.08 -7.28 1.66
C PHE A 10 -3.65 -8.21 2.75
N GLY A 11 -3.99 -7.67 3.93
CA GLY A 11 -4.59 -8.42 5.03
C GLY A 11 -3.59 -9.13 5.94
N GLY A 12 -2.31 -8.74 5.86
CA GLY A 12 -1.26 -9.27 6.73
C GLY A 12 -1.13 -8.48 8.05
N GLN A 13 -0.41 -9.05 9.01
CA GLN A 13 -0.16 -8.38 10.31
C GLN A 13 0.78 -7.16 10.23
N TYR A 14 1.41 -6.91 9.07
CA TYR A 14 2.55 -5.99 8.97
C TYR A 14 2.21 -4.59 8.43
N ALA A 15 1.07 -4.36 7.76
CA ALA A 15 0.78 -3.06 7.14
C ALA A 15 0.84 -1.89 8.14
N HIS A 16 0.20 -2.04 9.30
CA HIS A 16 0.26 -1.06 10.39
C HIS A 16 1.68 -0.89 10.98
N LEU A 17 2.45 -1.98 11.08
CA LEU A 17 3.84 -1.92 11.56
C LEU A 17 4.75 -1.18 10.57
N ILE A 18 4.59 -1.43 9.27
CA ILE A 18 5.31 -0.73 8.20
C ILE A 18 4.98 0.76 8.25
N ALA A 19 3.70 1.14 8.26
CA ALA A 19 3.28 2.54 8.35
C ALA A 19 3.84 3.22 9.61
N ASN A 20 3.83 2.53 10.76
CA ASN A 20 4.43 3.05 11.99
C ASN A 20 5.96 3.23 11.89
N ARG A 21 6.67 2.34 11.21
CA ARG A 21 8.11 2.49 10.98
C ARG A 21 8.42 3.69 10.10
N VAL A 22 7.66 3.91 9.03
CA VAL A 22 7.79 5.11 8.18
C VAL A 22 7.52 6.39 8.97
N ARG A 23 6.43 6.41 9.76
CA ARG A 23 6.08 7.57 10.61
C ARG A 23 7.16 7.89 11.65
N ARG A 24 7.83 6.88 12.21
CA ARG A 24 8.97 7.07 13.13
C ARG A 24 10.22 7.67 12.45
N LEU A 25 10.28 7.69 11.13
CA LEU A 25 11.30 8.38 10.34
C LEU A 25 10.88 9.82 9.97
N ASN A 26 9.82 10.35 10.59
CA ASN A 26 9.23 11.66 10.31
C ASN A 26 8.70 11.81 8.87
N VAL A 27 8.30 10.69 8.25
CA VAL A 27 7.67 10.68 6.93
C VAL A 27 6.19 10.38 7.09
N TRP A 28 5.32 11.17 6.46
CA TRP A 28 3.88 10.88 6.46
C TRP A 28 3.62 9.54 5.77
N ALA A 29 2.71 8.76 6.35
CA ALA A 29 2.31 7.49 5.78
C ALA A 29 0.82 7.23 5.98
N GLN A 30 0.16 6.71 4.96
CA GLN A 30 -1.22 6.23 5.01
C GLN A 30 -1.29 4.77 4.56
N ILE A 31 -2.34 4.08 5.02
CA ILE A 31 -2.63 2.70 4.65
C ILE A 31 -3.88 2.72 3.78
N LEU A 32 -3.84 2.03 2.64
CA LEU A 32 -4.96 1.87 1.72
C LEU A 32 -5.18 0.39 1.40
N SER A 33 -6.36 0.07 0.87
CA SER A 33 -6.66 -1.26 0.34
C SER A 33 -5.92 -1.49 -0.98
N PRO A 34 -5.58 -2.74 -1.38
CA PRO A 34 -4.86 -3.02 -2.61
C PRO A 34 -5.66 -2.74 -3.90
N ASP A 35 -6.98 -2.59 -3.78
CA ASP A 35 -7.90 -2.19 -4.86
C ASP A 35 -8.18 -0.67 -4.89
N ALA A 36 -7.41 0.13 -4.13
CA ALA A 36 -7.56 1.57 -4.08
C ALA A 36 -7.49 2.23 -5.47
N ASP A 37 -8.25 3.31 -5.63
CA ASP A 37 -8.21 4.15 -6.83
C ASP A 37 -6.82 4.79 -6.98
N VAL A 38 -6.27 4.73 -8.20
CA VAL A 38 -4.92 5.25 -8.51
C VAL A 38 -4.80 6.75 -8.25
N SER A 39 -5.90 7.51 -8.28
CA SER A 39 -5.93 8.93 -7.92
C SER A 39 -5.46 9.20 -6.50
N LEU A 40 -5.61 8.25 -5.57
CA LEU A 40 -5.14 8.34 -4.19
C LEU A 40 -3.62 8.24 -4.07
N LEU A 41 -2.93 7.81 -5.13
CA LEU A 41 -1.48 7.63 -5.21
C LEU A 41 -0.78 8.78 -5.95
N GLN A 42 -1.50 9.68 -6.62
CA GLN A 42 -0.94 10.71 -7.51
C GLN A 42 0.16 11.57 -6.87
N ASP A 43 0.03 11.87 -5.58
CA ASP A 43 1.01 12.67 -4.85
C ASP A 43 1.95 11.82 -3.98
N ALA A 44 1.87 10.49 -4.03
CA ALA A 44 2.71 9.63 -3.21
C ALA A 44 4.19 9.76 -3.61
N ALA A 45 5.07 9.85 -2.61
CA ALA A 45 6.52 9.78 -2.81
C ALA A 45 6.99 8.34 -3.08
N GLY A 46 6.17 7.35 -2.70
CA GLY A 46 6.45 5.94 -2.91
C GLY A 46 5.31 5.06 -2.39
N VAL A 47 5.29 3.82 -2.87
CA VAL A 47 4.28 2.82 -2.52
C VAL A 47 4.97 1.58 -1.96
N ILE A 48 4.45 1.04 -0.86
CA ILE A 48 4.86 -0.23 -0.27
C ILE A 48 3.68 -1.20 -0.38
N LEU A 49 3.88 -2.30 -1.08
CA LEU A 49 2.94 -3.43 -1.10
C LEU A 49 3.21 -4.28 0.16
N SER A 50 2.25 -4.37 1.08
CA SER A 50 2.41 -5.26 2.24
C SER A 50 2.34 -6.73 1.82
N GLY A 51 2.75 -7.61 2.73
CA GLY A 51 2.39 -9.02 2.63
C GLY A 51 0.97 -9.28 3.13
N GLY A 52 0.46 -10.46 2.80
CA GLY A 52 -0.79 -11.03 3.30
C GLY A 52 -0.66 -12.56 3.41
N PRO A 53 -1.58 -13.23 4.14
CA PRO A 53 -1.56 -14.69 4.28
C PRO A 53 -2.02 -15.42 2.99
N SER A 54 -2.74 -14.72 2.11
CA SER A 54 -3.32 -15.29 0.89
C SER A 54 -2.27 -15.56 -0.18
N SER A 55 -2.41 -16.68 -0.87
CA SER A 55 -1.65 -16.96 -2.08
C SER A 55 -2.13 -16.06 -3.22
N VAL A 56 -1.19 -15.55 -4.03
CA VAL A 56 -1.51 -14.75 -5.23
C VAL A 56 -2.29 -15.54 -6.29
N TYR A 57 -2.25 -16.88 -6.24
CA TYR A 57 -2.94 -17.78 -7.16
C TYR A 57 -4.29 -18.27 -6.62
N ALA A 58 -4.66 -17.92 -5.38
CA ALA A 58 -5.92 -18.36 -4.80
C ALA A 58 -7.10 -17.59 -5.41
N GLU A 59 -8.27 -18.26 -5.50
CA GLU A 59 -9.51 -17.66 -6.01
C GLU A 59 -10.02 -16.54 -5.08
N ASP A 60 -9.76 -16.65 -3.78
CA ASP A 60 -10.18 -15.70 -2.73
C ASP A 60 -9.11 -14.64 -2.41
N ARG A 61 -8.12 -14.47 -3.30
CA ARG A 61 -7.06 -13.47 -3.11
C ARG A 61 -7.66 -12.06 -2.97
N PRO A 62 -7.01 -11.17 -2.19
CA PRO A 62 -7.40 -9.77 -2.17
C PRO A 62 -7.41 -9.17 -3.59
N PRO A 63 -8.44 -8.38 -3.96
CA PRO A 63 -8.45 -7.69 -5.24
C PRO A 63 -7.28 -6.71 -5.30
N PHE A 64 -6.65 -6.58 -6.47
CA PHE A 64 -5.53 -5.67 -6.69
C PHE A 64 -5.78 -4.83 -7.94
N ASN A 65 -5.62 -3.51 -7.81
CA ASN A 65 -5.69 -2.60 -8.94
C ASN A 65 -4.33 -2.53 -9.64
N GLU A 66 -4.19 -3.18 -10.80
CA GLU A 66 -2.91 -3.24 -11.54
C GLU A 66 -2.40 -1.87 -12.01
N GLN A 67 -3.27 -0.86 -12.15
CA GLN A 67 -2.87 0.50 -12.52
C GLN A 67 -1.88 1.12 -11.54
N ILE A 68 -1.89 0.66 -10.28
CA ILE A 68 -0.96 1.07 -9.22
C ILE A 68 0.51 0.84 -9.63
N LEU A 69 0.79 -0.23 -10.38
CA LEU A 69 2.16 -0.55 -10.82
C LEU A 69 2.68 0.45 -11.87
N HIS A 70 1.78 1.24 -12.46
CA HIS A 70 2.07 2.21 -13.52
C HIS A 70 1.90 3.66 -13.03
N ALA A 71 1.74 3.88 -11.72
CA ALA A 71 1.46 5.19 -11.14
C ALA A 71 2.71 6.06 -10.86
N GLY A 72 3.88 5.66 -11.35
CA GLY A 72 5.18 6.32 -11.13
C GLY A 72 5.70 7.09 -12.33
#